data_AF-A0A537SYK9-F1
#
_entry.id   AF-A0A537SYK9-F1
#
_cell.length_a   1.000
_cell.length_b   1.000
_cell.length_c   1.000
_cell.angle_alpha   90.00
_cell.angle_beta   90.00
_cell.angle_gamma   90.00
#
_symmetry.space_group_name_H-M   'P 1'
#
loop_
_entity.id
_entity.type
_entity.pdbx_description
1 polymer ?
#
loop_
_entity_poly.entity_id
_entity_poly.type
_entity_poly.pdbx_seq_one_letter_code
_entity_poly.pdbx_strand_id
1 'polypeptide(L)'
;SRGGNSIRSYIKSGGAADVSHAVLCGVPNHGVYNWESGLNNEFNGRGLFLRGLNEGESEVTPGTAFLTLRSDGMDKYAQEDGRFVGKPGTSTGITAEGPALKGATNLVLGALDHRETAFSPRAFREIYRFIAGREPDRVAVLPEAGVSLGGLVTGTPGGIQTNRPVTGASVEIYRVSPDTSERVGGPVHSSQTAADGRWGPAKVDSSWCLEIVLTSPGSTTTHFYRSPFPRSSDVVHLRAARPLGAADAGAGSVLLMSRPRGYFGRPRDVVLFDGKEPADVKPGVPGDSISTLRLTAAEASRPVPALFNEERIVSRPWPASENRIAVAELTY
;
A
#
# COMPACT_ATOMS: atom_id res chain seq x y z
N SER A 1 -6.42 -9.62 0.48
CA SER A 1 -6.32 -9.41 1.95
C SER A 1 -7.68 -9.52 2.65
N ARG A 2 -7.78 -9.14 3.93
CA ARG A 2 -8.98 -9.21 4.79
C ARG A 2 -10.29 -8.82 4.10
N GLY A 3 -10.31 -7.73 3.31
CA GLY A 3 -11.51 -7.24 2.63
C GLY A 3 -12.19 -8.26 1.71
N GLY A 4 -11.45 -9.26 1.20
CA GLY A 4 -12.06 -10.35 0.45
C GLY A 4 -13.01 -11.22 1.26
N ASN A 5 -12.73 -11.43 2.55
CA ASN A 5 -13.65 -12.16 3.43
C ASN A 5 -14.94 -11.37 3.68
N SER A 6 -14.86 -10.04 3.75
CA SER A 6 -16.04 -9.17 3.83
C SER A 6 -16.89 -9.25 2.55
N ILE A 7 -16.26 -9.24 1.36
CA ILE A 7 -16.93 -9.43 0.07
C ILE A 7 -17.63 -10.79 0.01
N ARG A 8 -16.91 -11.86 0.36
CA ARG A 8 -17.47 -13.23 0.40
C ARG A 8 -18.65 -13.34 1.36
N SER A 9 -18.54 -12.74 2.55
CA SER A 9 -19.63 -12.72 3.52
C SER A 9 -20.85 -11.99 2.97
N TYR A 10 -20.69 -10.81 2.36
CA TYR A 10 -21.80 -10.07 1.77
C TYR A 10 -22.54 -10.89 0.69
N ILE A 11 -21.78 -11.48 -0.24
CA ILE A 11 -22.33 -12.30 -1.32
C ILE A 11 -23.09 -13.51 -0.74
N LYS A 12 -22.47 -14.24 0.20
CA LYS A 12 -23.06 -15.44 0.81
C LYS A 12 -24.29 -15.12 1.68
N SER A 13 -24.35 -13.94 2.28
CA SER A 13 -25.47 -13.49 3.12
C SER A 13 -26.64 -12.85 2.34
N GLY A 14 -26.72 -13.10 1.03
CA GLY A 14 -27.86 -12.67 0.20
C GLY A 14 -27.56 -11.53 -0.77
N GLY A 15 -26.33 -10.98 -0.78
CA GLY A 15 -25.92 -9.92 -1.71
C GLY A 15 -25.57 -10.39 -3.13
N ALA A 16 -25.65 -11.69 -3.43
CA ALA A 16 -25.18 -12.25 -4.69
C ALA A 16 -25.92 -11.73 -5.93
N ALA A 17 -27.21 -11.38 -5.82
CA ALA A 17 -28.02 -10.92 -6.94
C ALA A 17 -27.47 -9.63 -7.60
N ASP A 18 -26.73 -8.82 -6.84
CA ASP A 18 -26.15 -7.55 -7.30
C ASP A 18 -24.70 -7.70 -7.79
N VAL A 19 -24.13 -8.91 -7.75
CA VAL A 19 -22.70 -9.16 -8.00
C VAL A 19 -22.50 -10.17 -9.11
N SER A 20 -22.11 -9.69 -10.29
CA SER A 20 -21.74 -10.55 -11.42
C SER A 20 -20.36 -11.18 -11.26
N HIS A 21 -19.37 -10.42 -10.76
CA HIS A 21 -17.98 -10.83 -10.64
C HIS A 21 -17.39 -10.44 -9.27
N ALA A 22 -16.70 -11.39 -8.64
CA ALA A 22 -15.93 -11.16 -7.41
C ALA A 22 -14.46 -11.53 -7.63
N VAL A 23 -13.57 -10.55 -7.49
CA VAL A 23 -12.12 -10.74 -7.63
C VAL A 23 -11.44 -10.65 -6.27
N LEU A 24 -10.76 -11.72 -5.87
CA LEU A 24 -10.14 -11.90 -4.57
C LEU A 24 -8.62 -12.01 -4.70
N CYS A 25 -7.92 -10.93 -4.35
CA CYS A 25 -6.46 -10.84 -4.47
C CYS A 25 -5.78 -11.09 -3.12
N GLY A 26 -4.98 -12.15 -3.01
CA GLY A 26 -4.24 -12.52 -1.79
C GLY A 26 -5.16 -12.59 -0.56
N VAL A 27 -6.38 -13.10 -0.72
CA VAL A 27 -7.35 -13.16 0.39
C VAL A 27 -7.01 -14.37 1.25
N PRO A 28 -6.94 -14.24 2.58
CA PRO A 28 -6.71 -15.39 3.47
C PRO A 28 -8.01 -16.22 3.58
N ASN A 29 -8.43 -16.81 2.46
CA ASN A 29 -9.69 -17.53 2.27
C ASN A 29 -9.78 -18.77 3.17
N HIS A 30 -8.63 -19.38 3.47
CA HIS A 30 -8.47 -20.49 4.40
C HIS A 30 -7.79 -20.08 5.71
N GLY A 31 -7.65 -18.78 5.96
CA GLY A 31 -6.98 -18.21 7.12
C GLY A 31 -5.50 -17.91 6.88
N VAL A 32 -4.88 -17.33 7.91
CA VAL A 32 -3.42 -17.11 7.99
C VAL A 32 -2.74 -18.12 8.91
N TYR A 33 -3.55 -18.92 9.61
CA TYR A 33 -3.21 -20.13 10.35
C TYR A 33 -4.48 -20.96 10.57
N ASN A 34 -4.36 -22.24 10.91
CA ASN A 34 -5.49 -23.15 11.20
C ASN A 34 -5.30 -23.93 12.51
N TRP A 35 -5.09 -23.23 13.62
CA TRP A 35 -4.81 -23.84 14.93
C TRP A 35 -6.07 -24.09 15.77
N GLU A 36 -5.99 -25.04 16.71
CA GLU A 36 -7.07 -25.30 17.68
C GLU A 36 -7.30 -24.14 18.66
N SER A 37 -6.27 -23.30 18.87
CA SER A 37 -6.36 -22.11 19.70
C SER A 37 -6.86 -20.90 18.89
N GLY A 38 -7.58 -19.98 19.55
CA GLY A 38 -8.02 -18.74 18.92
C GLY A 38 -9.10 -18.92 17.86
N LEU A 39 -10.07 -19.83 18.08
CA LEU A 39 -11.17 -20.11 17.14
C LEU A 39 -12.10 -18.91 16.88
N ASN A 40 -12.09 -17.91 17.76
CA ASN A 40 -12.84 -16.66 17.60
C ASN A 40 -12.11 -15.61 16.74
N ASN A 41 -10.88 -15.90 16.27
CA ASN A 41 -10.15 -15.00 15.40
C ASN A 41 -10.63 -15.17 13.95
N GLU A 42 -10.98 -14.06 13.29
CA GLU A 42 -11.47 -14.05 11.89
C GLU A 42 -10.46 -14.59 10.86
N PHE A 43 -9.18 -14.69 11.23
CA PHE A 43 -8.10 -15.20 10.38
C PHE A 43 -7.71 -16.65 10.66
N ASN A 44 -8.38 -17.32 11.61
CA ASN A 44 -8.15 -18.73 11.86
C ASN A 44 -9.00 -19.59 10.91
N GLY A 45 -8.38 -20.40 10.05
CA GLY A 45 -9.06 -21.31 9.12
C GLY A 45 -9.99 -22.32 9.81
N ARG A 46 -9.75 -22.64 11.09
CA ARG A 46 -10.64 -23.48 11.91
C ARG A 46 -11.75 -22.69 12.60
N GLY A 47 -11.71 -21.36 12.54
CA GLY A 47 -12.71 -20.50 13.15
C GLY A 47 -14.08 -20.65 12.48
N LEU A 48 -15.14 -20.34 13.23
CA LEU A 48 -16.53 -20.46 12.74
C LEU A 48 -16.78 -19.60 11.50
N PHE A 49 -16.19 -18.41 11.44
CA PHE A 49 -16.36 -17.50 10.32
C PHE A 49 -15.84 -18.08 8.99
N LEU A 50 -14.58 -18.51 8.94
CA LEU A 50 -14.00 -19.05 7.70
C LEU A 50 -14.59 -20.43 7.33
N ARG A 51 -14.86 -21.29 8.32
CA ARG A 51 -15.60 -22.54 8.05
C ARG A 51 -16.98 -22.27 7.47
N GLY A 52 -17.71 -21.30 8.01
CA GLY A 52 -19.01 -20.88 7.47
C GLY A 52 -18.91 -20.30 6.07
N LEU A 53 -17.84 -19.57 5.72
CA LEU A 53 -17.64 -19.12 4.33
C LEU A 53 -17.30 -20.27 3.38
N ASN A 54 -16.55 -21.27 3.85
CA ASN A 54 -16.01 -22.38 3.04
C ASN A 54 -16.88 -23.66 3.05
N GLU A 55 -18.00 -23.68 3.76
CA GLU A 55 -18.89 -24.84 3.80
C GLU A 55 -19.58 -25.08 2.44
N GLY A 56 -19.88 -26.36 2.17
CA GLY A 56 -20.60 -26.81 0.99
C GLY A 56 -19.72 -27.53 -0.03
N GLU A 57 -20.32 -27.95 -1.14
CA GLU A 57 -19.57 -28.59 -2.23
C GLU A 57 -18.70 -27.60 -3.01
N SER A 58 -19.01 -26.30 -2.93
CA SER A 58 -18.24 -25.20 -3.51
C SER A 58 -18.10 -24.08 -2.47
N GLU A 59 -16.97 -23.37 -2.52
CA GLU A 59 -16.66 -22.26 -1.60
C GLU A 59 -17.07 -20.89 -2.14
N VAL A 60 -17.77 -20.88 -3.29
CA VAL A 60 -18.27 -19.69 -3.97
C VAL A 60 -19.78 -19.77 -4.12
N THR A 61 -20.43 -18.61 -4.15
CA THR A 61 -21.89 -18.53 -4.27
C THR A 61 -22.31 -18.67 -5.74
N PRO A 62 -23.25 -19.59 -6.08
CA PRO A 62 -23.76 -19.72 -7.44
C PRO A 62 -24.33 -18.40 -7.99
N GLY A 63 -24.14 -18.17 -9.29
CA GLY A 63 -24.60 -16.95 -9.98
C GLY A 63 -23.60 -15.80 -10.00
N THR A 64 -22.61 -15.80 -9.10
CA THR A 64 -21.48 -14.87 -9.13
C THR A 64 -20.24 -15.58 -9.66
N ALA A 65 -19.54 -15.00 -10.64
CA ALA A 65 -18.26 -15.50 -11.11
C ALA A 65 -17.14 -15.09 -10.13
N PHE A 66 -16.33 -16.05 -9.68
CA PHE A 66 -15.21 -15.77 -8.78
C PHE A 66 -13.85 -15.98 -9.46
N LEU A 67 -12.95 -15.03 -9.23
CA LEU A 67 -11.54 -15.10 -9.56
C LEU A 67 -10.72 -14.94 -8.27
N THR A 68 -9.78 -15.84 -8.02
CA THR A 68 -8.74 -15.64 -7.02
C THR A 68 -7.39 -15.40 -7.69
N LEU A 69 -6.66 -14.40 -7.19
CA LEU A 69 -5.30 -14.09 -7.61
C LEU A 69 -4.37 -14.29 -6.43
N ARG A 70 -3.36 -15.15 -6.59
CA ARG A 70 -2.42 -15.47 -5.52
C ARG A 70 -0.97 -15.40 -5.95
N SER A 71 -0.13 -15.21 -4.95
CA SER A 71 1.33 -15.27 -5.09
C SER A 71 1.81 -16.71 -5.17
N ASP A 72 2.93 -16.90 -5.86
CA ASP A 72 3.75 -18.10 -5.80
C ASP A 72 4.72 -17.99 -4.61
N GLY A 73 4.18 -18.15 -3.40
CA GLY A 73 4.97 -18.29 -2.16
C GLY A 73 5.46 -17.00 -1.48
N MET A 74 5.23 -15.81 -2.04
CA MET A 74 5.73 -14.53 -1.48
C MET A 74 4.64 -13.71 -0.76
N ASP A 75 3.45 -14.27 -0.52
CA ASP A 75 2.41 -13.64 0.29
C ASP A 75 2.63 -13.97 1.78
N LYS A 76 2.96 -12.96 2.59
CA LYS A 76 3.20 -13.12 4.04
C LYS A 76 2.03 -13.69 4.85
N TYR A 77 0.81 -13.66 4.32
CA TYR A 77 -0.39 -14.20 4.97
C TYR A 77 -0.75 -15.62 4.49
N ALA A 78 0.00 -16.17 3.54
CA ALA A 78 -0.15 -17.55 3.06
C ALA A 78 1.21 -18.27 3.15
N GLN A 79 1.66 -18.50 4.40
CA GLN A 79 2.97 -19.06 4.72
C GLN A 79 2.84 -20.26 5.63
N GLU A 80 3.64 -21.31 5.39
CA GLU A 80 3.67 -22.51 6.23
C GLU A 80 4.23 -22.24 7.63
N ASP A 81 5.16 -21.31 7.75
CA ASP A 81 5.80 -20.93 9.01
C ASP A 81 5.08 -19.76 9.68
N GLY A 82 4.82 -19.89 10.98
CA GLY A 82 4.05 -18.95 11.79
C GLY A 82 4.76 -17.65 12.16
N ARG A 83 5.91 -17.29 11.56
CA ARG A 83 6.64 -16.06 11.89
C ARG A 83 5.79 -14.78 11.75
N PHE A 84 4.93 -14.71 10.74
CA PHE A 84 4.10 -13.51 10.48
C PHE A 84 2.88 -13.42 11.40
N VAL A 85 2.63 -14.44 12.20
CA VAL A 85 1.58 -14.51 13.22
C VAL A 85 2.18 -14.66 14.64
N GLY A 86 3.47 -14.35 14.78
CA GLY A 86 4.16 -14.28 16.07
C GLY A 86 4.60 -15.63 16.66
N LYS A 87 4.57 -16.72 15.88
CA LYS A 87 5.03 -18.06 16.30
C LYS A 87 6.01 -18.66 15.29
N PRO A 88 7.23 -18.11 15.16
CA PRO A 88 8.24 -18.67 14.26
C PRO A 88 8.54 -20.13 14.62
N GLY A 89 8.76 -20.97 13.62
CA GLY A 89 8.99 -22.42 13.74
C GLY A 89 7.71 -23.24 13.96
N THR A 90 6.56 -22.61 14.17
CA THR A 90 5.28 -23.31 14.30
C THR A 90 4.57 -23.36 12.94
N SER A 91 4.18 -24.55 12.49
CA SER A 91 3.37 -24.68 11.28
C SER A 91 2.04 -23.93 11.42
N THR A 92 1.69 -23.12 10.43
CA THR A 92 0.37 -22.47 10.33
C THR A 92 -0.70 -23.41 9.79
N GLY A 93 -0.31 -24.51 9.16
CA GLY A 93 -1.16 -25.38 8.33
C GLY A 93 -1.76 -24.69 7.10
N ILE A 94 -1.21 -23.54 6.70
CA ILE A 94 -1.58 -22.80 5.49
C ILE A 94 -0.41 -22.85 4.51
N THR A 95 -0.70 -23.06 3.22
CA THR A 95 0.30 -23.04 2.15
C THR A 95 0.05 -21.86 1.20
N ALA A 96 0.89 -21.71 0.16
CA ALA A 96 0.68 -20.73 -0.90
C ALA A 96 -0.64 -20.92 -1.68
N GLU A 97 -1.30 -22.08 -1.55
CA GLU A 97 -2.62 -22.37 -2.11
C GLU A 97 -3.76 -21.80 -1.26
N GLY A 98 -3.51 -21.38 -0.01
CA GLY A 98 -4.54 -20.92 0.93
C GLY A 98 -5.49 -19.83 0.40
N PRO A 99 -5.08 -18.93 -0.51
CA PRO A 99 -5.99 -17.99 -1.15
C PRO A 99 -6.91 -18.56 -2.24
N ALA A 100 -6.67 -19.77 -2.75
CA ALA A 100 -7.54 -20.38 -3.75
C ALA A 100 -8.93 -20.72 -3.15
N LEU A 101 -9.94 -20.85 -4.01
CA LEU A 101 -11.30 -21.28 -3.65
C LEU A 101 -11.80 -22.37 -4.60
N LYS A 102 -12.40 -23.42 -4.05
CA LYS A 102 -13.07 -24.46 -4.82
C LYS A 102 -14.31 -23.90 -5.52
N GLY A 103 -14.31 -23.96 -6.85
CA GLY A 103 -15.37 -23.41 -7.71
C GLY A 103 -15.08 -22.02 -8.28
N ALA A 104 -13.98 -21.38 -7.87
CA ALA A 104 -13.47 -20.17 -8.51
C ALA A 104 -12.52 -20.50 -9.67
N THR A 105 -12.28 -19.52 -10.55
CA THR A 105 -11.06 -19.47 -11.35
C THR A 105 -9.91 -19.08 -10.43
N ASN A 106 -8.87 -19.90 -10.33
CA ASN A 106 -7.73 -19.64 -9.43
C ASN A 106 -6.46 -19.43 -10.25
N LEU A 107 -5.83 -18.25 -10.16
CA LEU A 107 -4.63 -17.91 -10.93
C LEU A 107 -3.44 -17.59 -10.03
N VAL A 108 -2.27 -18.11 -10.41
CA VAL A 108 -0.98 -17.78 -9.80
C VAL A 108 -0.27 -16.71 -10.61
N LEU A 109 0.09 -15.61 -9.96
CA LEU A 109 0.68 -14.45 -10.63
C LEU A 109 2.21 -14.46 -10.67
N GLY A 110 2.86 -15.39 -9.97
CA GLY A 110 4.31 -15.47 -9.78
C GLY A 110 4.73 -14.99 -8.39
N ALA A 111 6.03 -14.77 -8.19
CA ALA A 111 6.65 -14.41 -6.91
C ALA A 111 6.38 -12.96 -6.44
N LEU A 112 5.09 -12.61 -6.36
CA LEU A 112 4.59 -11.30 -5.96
C LEU A 112 4.38 -11.21 -4.44
N ASP A 113 4.57 -10.05 -3.83
CA ASP A 113 4.18 -9.86 -2.45
C ASP A 113 2.64 -9.83 -2.31
N HIS A 114 2.16 -9.86 -1.07
CA HIS A 114 0.74 -9.87 -0.76
C HIS A 114 -0.06 -8.74 -1.43
N ARG A 115 0.46 -7.51 -1.47
CA ARG A 115 -0.23 -6.35 -2.06
C ARG A 115 -0.12 -6.36 -3.58
N GLU A 116 0.99 -6.83 -4.13
CA GLU A 116 1.20 -6.98 -5.57
C GLU A 116 0.20 -7.95 -6.23
N THR A 117 -0.39 -8.88 -5.46
CA THR A 117 -1.49 -9.73 -5.95
C THR A 117 -2.70 -8.92 -6.44
N ALA A 118 -2.88 -7.69 -5.95
CA ALA A 118 -3.93 -6.77 -6.38
C ALA A 118 -3.40 -5.61 -7.25
N PHE A 119 -2.15 -5.19 -7.02
CA PHE A 119 -1.63 -3.94 -7.58
C PHE A 119 -0.64 -4.11 -8.73
N SER A 120 -0.23 -5.33 -9.06
CA SER A 120 0.71 -5.59 -10.15
C SER A 120 0.10 -5.37 -11.54
N PRO A 121 0.93 -5.05 -12.55
CA PRO A 121 0.50 -5.02 -13.96
C PRO A 121 -0.19 -6.31 -14.41
N ARG A 122 0.29 -7.47 -13.94
CA ARG A 122 -0.33 -8.77 -14.24
C ARG A 122 -1.70 -8.90 -13.59
N ALA A 123 -1.86 -8.48 -12.33
CA ALA A 123 -3.17 -8.47 -11.67
C ALA A 123 -4.17 -7.63 -12.45
N PHE A 124 -3.79 -6.42 -12.91
CA PHE A 124 -4.66 -5.59 -13.75
C PHE A 124 -5.15 -6.34 -15.00
N ARG A 125 -4.23 -6.98 -15.75
CA ARG A 125 -4.60 -7.75 -16.95
C ARG A 125 -5.62 -8.84 -16.65
N GLU A 126 -5.37 -9.67 -15.65
CA GLU A 126 -6.26 -10.81 -15.32
C GLU A 126 -7.62 -10.33 -14.81
N ILE A 127 -7.65 -9.28 -13.99
CA ILE A 127 -8.90 -8.66 -13.51
C ILE A 127 -9.71 -8.12 -14.69
N TYR A 128 -9.06 -7.37 -15.59
CA TYR A 128 -9.72 -6.81 -16.75
C TYR A 128 -10.29 -7.90 -17.64
N ARG A 129 -9.49 -8.92 -17.97
CA ARG A 129 -9.92 -10.04 -18.81
C ARG A 129 -11.09 -10.80 -18.21
N PHE A 130 -11.06 -11.04 -16.91
CA PHE A 130 -12.12 -11.75 -16.20
C PHE A 130 -13.45 -10.99 -16.23
N ILE A 131 -13.42 -9.67 -16.01
CA ILE A 131 -14.64 -8.85 -15.95
C ILE A 131 -15.15 -8.49 -17.36
N ALA A 132 -14.25 -8.09 -18.27
CA ALA A 132 -14.60 -7.59 -19.59
C ALA A 132 -14.70 -8.69 -20.67
N GLY A 133 -14.25 -9.92 -20.37
CA GLY A 133 -14.26 -11.04 -21.32
C GLY A 133 -13.24 -10.93 -22.47
N ARG A 134 -12.30 -9.98 -22.41
CA ARG A 134 -11.29 -9.72 -23.45
C ARG A 134 -10.01 -9.15 -22.86
N GLU A 135 -8.90 -9.24 -23.59
CA GLU A 135 -7.65 -8.60 -23.17
C GLU A 135 -7.79 -7.06 -23.10
N PRO A 136 -7.12 -6.39 -22.15
CA PRO A 136 -6.99 -4.95 -22.19
C PRO A 136 -6.10 -4.54 -23.36
N ASP A 137 -6.44 -3.43 -24.00
CA ASP A 137 -5.65 -2.93 -25.13
C ASP A 137 -4.20 -2.60 -24.70
N ARG A 138 -4.00 -2.23 -23.42
CA ARG A 138 -2.71 -1.88 -22.81
C ARG A 138 -2.72 -2.16 -21.31
N VAL A 139 -1.55 -2.50 -20.76
CA VAL A 139 -1.32 -2.64 -19.31
C VAL A 139 -0.60 -1.41 -18.71
N ALA A 140 0.21 -0.72 -19.50
CA ALA A 140 0.96 0.45 -19.06
C ALA A 140 0.04 1.65 -18.77
N VAL A 141 0.42 2.46 -17.78
CA VAL A 141 -0.26 3.72 -17.47
C VAL A 141 0.20 4.78 -18.46
N LEU A 142 -0.67 5.17 -19.39
CA LEU A 142 -0.32 6.15 -20.42
C LEU A 142 -0.26 7.58 -19.88
N PRO A 143 0.73 8.38 -20.31
CA PRO A 143 0.77 9.80 -19.97
C PRO A 143 -0.35 10.63 -20.60
N GLU A 144 -0.83 11.63 -19.88
CA GLU A 144 -1.71 12.72 -20.32
C GLU A 144 -0.91 14.03 -20.26
N ALA A 145 -1.11 14.94 -21.22
CA ALA A 145 -0.33 16.18 -21.27
C ALA A 145 -0.58 17.12 -20.08
N GLY A 146 -1.79 17.12 -19.52
CA GLY A 146 -2.15 17.88 -18.32
C GLY A 146 -2.73 16.96 -17.27
N VAL A 147 -2.17 16.99 -16.06
CA VAL A 147 -2.52 16.07 -14.98
C VAL A 147 -3.30 16.81 -13.89
N SER A 148 -4.44 16.24 -13.50
CA SER A 148 -5.24 16.72 -12.38
C SER A 148 -5.14 15.73 -11.22
N LEU A 149 -4.60 16.17 -10.08
CA LEU A 149 -4.44 15.35 -8.88
C LEU A 149 -5.42 15.75 -7.78
N GLY A 150 -5.95 14.76 -7.06
CA GLY A 150 -6.76 14.97 -5.88
C GLY A 150 -6.91 13.70 -5.07
N GLY A 151 -7.55 13.82 -3.91
CA GLY A 151 -7.81 12.68 -3.04
C GLY A 151 -8.41 13.09 -1.71
N LEU A 152 -8.28 12.19 -0.73
CA LEU A 152 -8.74 12.38 0.63
C LEU A 152 -7.53 12.53 1.57
N VAL A 153 -7.62 13.46 2.50
CA VAL A 153 -6.81 13.43 3.73
C VAL A 153 -7.57 12.59 4.75
N THR A 154 -6.94 11.53 5.25
CA THR A 154 -7.55 10.65 6.26
C THR A 154 -6.70 10.51 7.51
N GLY A 155 -7.35 10.30 8.65
CA GLY A 155 -6.71 10.35 9.97
C GLY A 155 -5.83 9.14 10.27
N THR A 156 -4.66 9.41 10.85
CA THR A 156 -3.67 8.44 11.33
C THR A 156 -3.28 8.63 12.81
N PRO A 157 -4.23 8.68 13.76
CA PRO A 157 -3.92 8.84 15.18
C PRO A 157 -2.95 7.73 15.65
N GLY A 158 -1.83 8.12 16.26
CA GLY A 158 -0.79 7.19 16.68
C GLY A 158 -0.16 6.36 15.55
N GLY A 159 -0.33 6.78 14.28
CA GLY A 159 0.12 6.04 13.10
C GLY A 159 -0.87 4.99 12.58
N ILE A 160 -2.07 4.85 13.16
CA ILE A 160 -3.08 3.85 12.76
C ILE A 160 -4.06 4.45 11.75
N GLN A 161 -4.18 3.84 10.57
CA GLN A 161 -5.07 4.34 9.52
C GLN A 161 -6.55 4.09 9.88
N THR A 162 -7.34 5.15 9.93
CA THR A 162 -8.78 5.07 10.24
C THR A 162 -9.67 5.17 9.00
N ASN A 163 -9.14 5.67 7.89
CA ASN A 163 -9.88 6.08 6.69
C ASN A 163 -10.99 7.11 6.96
N ARG A 164 -11.00 7.77 8.13
CA ARG A 164 -11.92 8.85 8.44
C ARG A 164 -11.38 10.16 7.86
N PRO A 165 -12.23 11.00 7.24
CA PRO A 165 -11.79 12.28 6.69
C PRO A 165 -11.25 13.19 7.79
N VAL A 166 -10.27 14.03 7.42
CA VAL A 166 -9.73 15.07 8.29
C VAL A 166 -10.15 16.43 7.77
N THR A 167 -10.85 17.21 8.59
CA THR A 167 -11.22 18.59 8.30
C THR A 167 -10.10 19.55 8.64
N GLY A 168 -9.95 20.62 7.87
CA GLY A 168 -9.01 21.68 8.18
C GLY A 168 -7.55 21.34 7.92
N ALA A 169 -7.25 20.22 7.25
CA ALA A 169 -5.90 19.85 6.86
C ALA A 169 -5.44 20.73 5.68
N SER A 170 -4.27 21.34 5.80
CA SER A 170 -3.66 22.10 4.72
C SER A 170 -2.82 21.19 3.84
N VAL A 171 -3.01 21.32 2.52
CA VAL A 171 -2.25 20.62 1.49
C VAL A 171 -1.63 21.67 0.57
N GLU A 172 -0.30 21.70 0.54
CA GLU A 172 0.48 22.50 -0.40
C GLU A 172 1.28 21.58 -1.33
N ILE A 173 1.38 21.93 -2.61
CA ILE A 173 2.13 21.14 -3.58
C ILE A 173 3.17 22.04 -4.23
N TYR A 174 4.39 21.57 -4.30
CA TYR A 174 5.52 22.24 -4.92
C TYR A 174 6.09 21.36 -6.03
N ARG A 175 6.46 21.97 -7.16
CA ARG A 175 7.38 21.34 -8.10
C ARG A 175 8.77 21.32 -7.47
N VAL A 176 9.48 20.21 -7.59
CA VAL A 176 10.87 20.11 -7.10
C VAL A 176 11.82 19.61 -8.19
N SER A 177 13.10 19.95 -8.05
CA SER A 177 14.18 19.40 -8.87
C SER A 177 14.29 17.88 -8.68
N PRO A 178 14.39 17.07 -9.74
CA PRO A 178 14.50 15.62 -9.63
C PRO A 178 15.80 15.15 -8.95
N ASP A 179 16.85 15.98 -8.95
CA ASP A 179 18.18 15.60 -8.44
C ASP A 179 18.47 16.14 -7.04
N THR A 180 17.87 17.28 -6.66
CA THR A 180 18.17 17.96 -5.38
C THR A 180 16.96 18.13 -4.47
N SER A 181 15.76 17.88 -4.99
CA SER A 181 14.47 18.14 -4.34
C SER A 181 14.26 19.59 -3.90
N GLU A 182 15.00 20.53 -4.48
CA GLU A 182 14.79 21.96 -4.24
C GLU A 182 13.51 22.42 -4.95
N ARG A 183 12.71 23.22 -4.25
CA ARG A 183 11.47 23.78 -4.79
C ARG A 183 11.77 24.69 -5.97
N VAL A 184 11.00 24.54 -7.03
CA VAL A 184 11.06 25.37 -8.23
C VAL A 184 9.90 26.36 -8.17
N GLY A 185 10.15 27.53 -7.57
CA GLY A 185 9.14 28.57 -7.37
C GLY A 185 8.23 28.33 -6.15
N GLY A 186 7.08 28.99 -6.14
CA GLY A 186 6.05 28.88 -5.11
C GLY A 186 5.21 27.60 -5.22
N PRO A 187 4.23 27.41 -4.31
CA PRO A 187 3.32 26.28 -4.40
C PRO A 187 2.48 26.35 -5.68
N VAL A 188 2.40 25.25 -6.42
CA VAL A 188 1.53 25.11 -7.60
C VAL A 188 0.09 24.82 -7.20
N HIS A 189 -0.14 24.41 -5.95
CA HIS A 189 -1.46 24.23 -5.36
C HIS A 189 -1.40 24.50 -3.86
N SER A 190 -2.44 25.14 -3.32
CA SER A 190 -2.66 25.29 -1.88
C SER A 190 -4.16 25.18 -1.60
N SER A 191 -4.52 24.34 -0.62
CA SER A 191 -5.92 24.14 -0.24
C SER A 191 -6.03 23.69 1.21
N GLN A 192 -7.23 23.83 1.77
CA GLN A 192 -7.60 23.26 3.05
C GLN A 192 -8.80 22.32 2.88
N THR A 193 -8.78 21.17 3.55
CA THR A 193 -9.87 20.18 3.44
C THR A 193 -11.13 20.60 4.18
N ALA A 194 -12.29 20.28 3.60
CA ALA A 194 -13.59 20.41 4.25
C ALA A 194 -13.92 19.17 5.11
N ALA A 195 -15.17 19.06 5.56
CA ALA A 195 -15.65 17.94 6.38
C ALA A 195 -15.49 16.56 5.72
N ASP A 196 -15.50 16.53 4.38
CA ASP A 196 -15.32 15.32 3.58
C ASP A 196 -13.84 14.91 3.41
N GLY A 197 -12.90 15.72 3.89
CA GLY A 197 -11.47 15.46 3.79
C GLY A 197 -10.90 15.61 2.39
N ARG A 198 -11.65 16.10 1.40
CA ARG A 198 -11.17 16.17 0.01
C ARG A 198 -10.15 17.29 -0.18
N TRP A 199 -9.13 17.01 -0.99
CA TRP A 199 -8.16 17.98 -1.49
C TRP A 199 -8.06 17.92 -3.02
N GLY A 200 -7.58 19.01 -3.61
CA GLY A 200 -7.50 19.17 -5.06
C GLY A 200 -8.78 19.78 -5.67
N PRO A 201 -8.89 19.86 -7.00
CA PRO A 201 -7.91 19.38 -7.98
C PRO A 201 -6.67 20.29 -8.07
N ALA A 202 -5.49 19.69 -7.96
CA ALA A 202 -4.22 20.34 -8.27
C ALA A 202 -3.85 20.10 -9.74
N LYS A 203 -3.44 21.14 -10.46
CA LYS A 203 -2.97 21.02 -11.85
C LYS A 203 -1.45 20.93 -11.87
N VAL A 204 -0.92 19.85 -12.44
CA VAL A 204 0.52 19.59 -12.55
C VAL A 204 0.85 19.08 -13.95
N ASP A 205 2.12 19.20 -14.33
CA ASP A 205 2.66 18.57 -15.55
C ASP A 205 3.03 17.11 -15.25
N SER A 206 2.84 16.22 -16.23
CA SER A 206 3.11 14.79 -16.08
C SER A 206 4.58 14.44 -15.84
N SER A 207 5.51 15.38 -16.07
CA SER A 207 6.95 15.20 -15.90
C SER A 207 7.48 15.71 -14.56
N TRP A 208 6.68 16.40 -13.76
CA TRP A 208 7.16 17.04 -12.53
C TRP A 208 7.30 16.06 -11.37
N CYS A 209 8.48 16.05 -10.74
CA CYS A 209 8.62 15.56 -9.37
C CYS A 209 7.96 16.57 -8.42
N LEU A 210 7.27 16.06 -7.39
CA LEU A 210 6.46 16.87 -6.49
C LEU A 210 6.89 16.69 -5.04
N GLU A 211 6.87 17.78 -4.29
CA GLU A 211 6.75 17.78 -2.83
C GLU A 211 5.30 18.13 -2.47
N ILE A 212 4.62 17.25 -1.73
CA ILE A 212 3.29 17.50 -1.18
C ILE A 212 3.45 17.66 0.33
N VAL A 213 3.13 18.84 0.84
CA VAL A 213 3.19 19.15 2.27
C VAL A 213 1.80 18.99 2.86
N LEU A 214 1.67 18.07 3.81
CA LEU A 214 0.47 17.90 4.60
C LEU A 214 0.70 18.42 6.01
N THR A 215 -0.11 19.40 6.40
CA THR A 215 -0.23 19.87 7.79
C THR A 215 -1.64 19.56 8.27
N SER A 216 -1.76 18.92 9.44
CA SER A 216 -3.06 18.62 10.05
C SER A 216 -2.97 18.85 11.56
N PRO A 217 -4.02 19.37 12.20
CA PRO A 217 -4.03 19.60 13.64
C PRO A 217 -3.61 18.35 14.43
N GLY A 218 -2.66 18.51 15.36
CA GLY A 218 -2.18 17.43 16.24
C GLY A 218 -1.35 16.34 15.56
N SER A 219 -0.95 16.52 14.30
CA SER A 219 -0.16 15.54 13.53
C SER A 219 1.21 16.08 13.13
N THR A 220 2.15 15.17 12.87
CA THR A 220 3.45 15.50 12.25
C THR A 220 3.24 16.15 10.89
N THR A 221 3.90 17.27 10.62
CA THR A 221 3.91 17.83 9.28
C THR A 221 4.67 16.89 8.36
N THR A 222 4.02 16.43 7.30
CA THR A 222 4.57 15.39 6.44
C THR A 222 4.88 15.95 5.07
N HIS A 223 6.13 15.77 4.63
CA HIS A 223 6.61 16.18 3.32
C HIS A 223 6.72 14.94 2.44
N PHE A 224 5.75 14.70 1.56
CA PHE A 224 5.80 13.60 0.61
C PHE A 224 6.54 14.03 -0.65
N TYR A 225 7.63 13.34 -0.97
CA TYR A 225 8.29 13.44 -2.26
C TYR A 225 7.76 12.33 -3.15
N ARG A 226 7.24 12.69 -4.32
CA ARG A 226 6.60 11.77 -5.26
C ARG A 226 7.29 11.85 -6.63
N SER A 227 7.42 10.69 -7.26
CA SER A 227 7.72 10.57 -8.69
C SER A 227 6.63 11.26 -9.54
N PRO A 228 6.93 11.58 -10.82
CA PRO A 228 5.95 12.18 -11.70
C PRO A 228 4.71 11.30 -11.87
N PHE A 229 3.54 11.94 -11.96
CA PHE A 229 2.28 11.26 -12.24
C PHE A 229 2.04 11.30 -13.75
N PRO A 230 1.84 10.17 -14.45
CA PRO A 230 1.73 10.19 -15.90
C PRO A 230 0.36 10.75 -16.30
N ARG A 231 -0.66 10.57 -15.45
CA ARG A 231 -2.06 10.90 -15.74
C ARG A 231 -2.82 11.35 -14.51
N SER A 232 -4.00 11.91 -14.75
CA SER A 232 -4.90 12.38 -13.70
C SER A 232 -5.32 11.27 -12.73
N SER A 233 -5.49 11.62 -11.46
CA SER A 233 -5.92 10.70 -10.40
C SER A 233 -6.62 11.46 -9.28
N ASP A 234 -7.79 10.99 -8.87
CA ASP A 234 -8.56 11.50 -7.74
C ASP A 234 -8.45 10.63 -6.48
N VAL A 235 -7.53 9.66 -6.51
CA VAL A 235 -7.26 8.71 -5.41
C VAL A 235 -5.85 8.86 -4.81
N VAL A 236 -5.25 10.04 -4.92
CA VAL A 236 -3.99 10.38 -4.26
C VAL A 236 -4.29 10.73 -2.79
N HIS A 237 -4.55 9.70 -1.98
CA HIS A 237 -4.92 9.89 -0.58
C HIS A 237 -3.70 10.19 0.28
N LEU A 238 -3.82 11.18 1.16
CA LEU A 238 -2.75 11.64 2.05
C LEU A 238 -3.07 11.25 3.49
N ARG A 239 -2.02 10.87 4.22
CA ARG A 239 -2.10 10.46 5.62
C ARG A 239 -0.85 10.93 6.32
N ALA A 240 -0.98 11.74 7.38
CA ALA A 240 0.20 12.20 8.11
C ALA A 240 1.06 11.00 8.54
N ALA A 241 2.38 11.16 8.44
CA ALA A 241 3.34 10.19 8.92
C ALA A 241 3.10 9.91 10.41
N ARG A 242 3.60 8.75 10.87
CA ARG A 242 3.60 8.42 12.30
C ARG A 242 4.24 9.56 13.12
N PRO A 243 3.87 9.73 14.40
CA PRO A 243 4.57 10.67 15.27
C PRO A 243 6.05 10.28 15.39
N LEU A 244 6.89 11.29 15.64
CA LEU A 244 8.27 11.07 16.10
C LEU A 244 8.20 10.36 17.46
N GLY A 245 8.97 9.28 17.59
CA GLY A 245 8.95 8.41 18.78
C GLY A 245 10.31 8.27 19.44
N ALA A 246 10.38 7.44 20.48
CA ALA A 246 11.63 7.19 21.23
C ALA A 246 12.78 6.71 20.33
N ALA A 247 12.50 5.93 19.29
CA ALA A 247 13.51 5.47 18.33
C ALA A 247 14.09 6.60 17.47
N ASP A 248 13.43 7.76 17.39
CA ASP A 248 13.88 8.94 16.64
C ASP A 248 14.55 9.98 17.55
N ALA A 249 14.66 9.72 18.86
CA ALA A 249 15.24 10.65 19.81
C ALA A 249 16.69 11.00 19.42
N GLY A 250 16.98 12.31 19.40
CA GLY A 250 18.30 12.83 19.02
C GLY A 250 18.58 12.89 17.52
N ALA A 251 17.68 12.40 16.66
CA ALA A 251 17.80 12.59 15.22
C ALA A 251 17.62 14.07 14.85
N GLY A 252 18.48 14.60 13.98
CA GLY A 252 18.29 15.94 13.42
C GLY A 252 17.17 15.97 12.39
N SER A 253 17.00 14.87 11.65
CA SER A 253 15.89 14.68 10.72
C SER A 253 15.54 13.20 10.56
N VAL A 254 14.29 12.92 10.17
CA VAL A 254 13.77 11.58 9.94
C VAL A 254 13.15 11.51 8.56
N LEU A 255 13.57 10.51 7.79
CA LEU A 255 13.06 10.22 6.46
C LEU A 255 12.49 8.81 6.41
N LEU A 256 11.40 8.65 5.69
CA LEU A 256 10.78 7.36 5.42
C LEU A 256 10.84 7.06 3.92
N MET A 257 11.20 5.84 3.55
CA MET A 257 10.96 5.30 2.22
C MET A 257 9.71 4.42 2.30
N SER A 258 8.63 4.81 1.63
CA SER A 258 7.30 4.17 1.75
C SER A 258 6.90 3.51 0.43
N ARG A 259 6.40 2.27 0.50
CA ARG A 259 5.83 1.52 -0.63
C ARG A 259 4.36 1.19 -0.36
N PRO A 260 3.41 2.09 -0.63
CA PRO A 260 1.99 1.86 -0.32
C PRO A 260 1.38 0.65 -1.06
N ARG A 261 1.85 0.38 -2.28
CA ARG A 261 1.32 -0.66 -3.17
C ARG A 261 2.05 -2.00 -3.08
N GLY A 262 2.88 -2.19 -2.06
CA GLY A 262 3.74 -3.37 -1.98
C GLY A 262 4.47 -3.52 -0.66
N TYR A 263 5.36 -4.51 -0.60
CA TYR A 263 6.36 -4.71 0.44
C TYR A 263 7.75 -4.82 -0.21
N PHE A 264 8.79 -4.44 0.51
CA PHE A 264 10.17 -4.61 0.07
C PHE A 264 10.58 -6.08 0.25
N GLY A 265 11.06 -6.71 -0.82
CA GLY A 265 11.43 -8.13 -0.83
C GLY A 265 12.87 -8.37 -1.26
N ARG A 266 13.81 -8.49 -0.32
CA ARG A 266 15.21 -8.83 -0.66
C ARG A 266 15.41 -10.35 -0.76
N PRO A 267 16.23 -10.88 -1.69
CA PRO A 267 16.99 -10.19 -2.74
C PRO A 267 16.24 -10.03 -4.07
N ARG A 268 14.92 -10.31 -4.10
CA ARG A 268 14.09 -10.18 -5.32
C ARG A 268 14.12 -8.75 -5.87
N ASP A 269 14.02 -7.77 -4.97
CA ASP A 269 13.98 -6.34 -5.28
C ASP A 269 15.32 -5.68 -4.99
N VAL A 270 15.64 -4.65 -5.78
CA VAL A 270 16.69 -3.67 -5.46
C VAL A 270 16.07 -2.60 -4.57
N VAL A 271 16.56 -2.48 -3.33
CA VAL A 271 16.08 -1.50 -2.36
C VAL A 271 17.26 -0.73 -1.81
N LEU A 272 17.41 0.54 -2.19
CA LEU A 272 18.46 1.41 -1.67
C LEU A 272 17.83 2.65 -1.05
N PHE A 273 18.20 2.95 0.19
CA PHE A 273 17.88 4.21 0.84
C PHE A 273 19.19 4.89 1.22
N ASP A 274 19.41 6.09 0.69
CA ASP A 274 20.68 6.81 0.81
C ASP A 274 21.89 6.03 0.25
N GLY A 275 21.66 5.35 -0.89
CA GLY A 275 22.67 4.55 -1.58
C GLY A 275 23.04 3.24 -0.88
N LYS A 276 22.32 2.86 0.19
CA LYS A 276 22.59 1.63 0.97
C LYS A 276 21.37 0.75 1.04
N GLU A 277 21.57 -0.56 1.11
CA GLU A 277 20.49 -1.48 1.44
C GLU A 277 20.02 -1.25 2.88
N PRO A 278 18.72 -1.01 3.11
CA PRO A 278 18.24 -0.78 4.46
C PRO A 278 18.32 -2.04 5.34
N ALA A 279 18.78 -1.87 6.57
CA ALA A 279 18.89 -2.95 7.55
C ALA A 279 17.54 -3.38 8.14
N ASP A 280 16.52 -2.51 8.06
CA ASP A 280 15.16 -2.78 8.56
C ASP A 280 14.27 -3.50 7.55
N VAL A 281 14.76 -3.74 6.33
CA VAL A 281 14.10 -4.57 5.31
C VAL A 281 14.65 -6.00 5.39
N LYS A 282 13.81 -6.95 5.82
CA LYS A 282 14.24 -8.35 6.01
C LYS A 282 14.30 -9.12 4.67
N PRO A 283 15.28 -10.02 4.50
CA PRO A 283 15.31 -10.92 3.35
C PRO A 283 14.23 -12.01 3.43
N GLY A 284 13.85 -12.54 2.28
CA GLY A 284 12.85 -13.60 2.13
C GLY A 284 11.46 -13.05 1.80
N VAL A 285 10.44 -13.60 2.46
CA VAL A 285 9.03 -13.25 2.22
C VAL A 285 8.79 -11.77 2.58
N PRO A 286 8.34 -10.93 1.64
CA PRO A 286 8.21 -9.49 1.86
C PRO A 286 7.19 -9.13 2.95
N GLY A 287 7.64 -8.39 3.97
CA GLY A 287 6.82 -8.00 5.13
C GLY A 287 6.78 -6.51 5.42
N ASP A 288 7.81 -5.77 5.00
CA ASP A 288 8.10 -4.39 5.38
C ASP A 288 7.77 -3.45 4.23
N SER A 289 6.89 -2.46 4.45
CA SER A 289 6.52 -1.48 3.40
C SER A 289 7.04 -0.08 3.67
N ILE A 290 7.84 0.07 4.73
CA ILE A 290 8.45 1.33 5.16
C ILE A 290 9.87 0.99 5.63
N SER A 291 10.83 1.78 5.19
CA SER A 291 12.18 1.83 5.78
C SER A 291 12.42 3.22 6.37
N THR A 292 13.13 3.31 7.50
CA THR A 292 13.40 4.57 8.21
C THR A 292 14.89 4.92 8.20
N LEU A 293 15.20 6.14 7.74
CA LEU A 293 16.51 6.75 7.85
C LEU A 293 16.49 7.89 8.86
N ARG A 294 17.50 7.93 9.72
CA ARG A 294 17.70 8.99 10.72
C ARG A 294 19.04 9.63 10.45
N LEU A 295 19.05 10.95 10.31
CA LEU A 295 20.25 11.72 10.02
C LEU A 295 20.54 12.70 11.14
N THR A 296 21.81 13.10 11.25
CA THR A 296 22.22 14.14 12.19
C THR A 296 21.73 15.51 11.75
N ALA A 297 21.76 16.51 12.65
CA ALA A 297 21.37 17.88 12.29
C ALA A 297 22.27 18.49 11.21
N ALA A 298 23.55 18.08 11.15
CA ALA A 298 24.50 18.52 10.13
C ALA A 298 24.14 18.06 8.71
N GLU A 299 23.32 17.01 8.60
CA GLU A 299 22.91 16.42 7.33
C GLU A 299 21.49 16.85 6.89
N ALA A 300 20.82 17.70 7.66
CA ALA A 300 19.39 18.00 7.49
C ALA A 300 19.02 18.78 6.22
N SER A 301 19.95 19.01 5.30
CA SER A 301 19.76 19.83 4.10
C SER A 301 20.25 19.19 2.80
N ARG A 302 20.85 18.00 2.84
CA ARG A 302 21.34 17.31 1.63
C ARG A 302 20.23 16.50 0.94
N PRO A 303 20.30 16.28 -0.39
CA PRO A 303 19.43 15.33 -1.05
C PRO A 303 19.68 13.90 -0.57
N VAL A 304 18.59 13.13 -0.45
CA VAL A 304 18.61 11.72 -0.05
C VAL A 304 17.85 10.90 -1.10
N PRO A 305 18.54 10.07 -1.90
CA PRO A 305 17.90 9.21 -2.88
C PRO A 305 17.29 7.96 -2.23
N ALA A 306 16.08 7.62 -2.62
CA ALA A 306 15.43 6.33 -2.40
C ALA A 306 15.22 5.66 -3.76
N LEU A 307 15.65 4.41 -3.89
CA LEU A 307 15.55 3.61 -5.11
C LEU A 307 14.86 2.29 -4.79
N PHE A 308 13.77 2.00 -5.49
CA PHE A 308 13.12 0.70 -5.51
C PHE A 308 13.02 0.23 -6.95
N ASN A 309 13.75 -0.83 -7.30
CA ASN A 309 13.87 -1.33 -8.67
C ASN A 309 14.19 -0.19 -9.66
N GLU A 310 13.23 0.22 -10.48
CA GLU A 310 13.39 1.28 -11.49
C GLU A 310 12.90 2.66 -11.00
N GLU A 311 12.16 2.73 -9.88
CA GLU A 311 11.65 3.99 -9.36
C GLU A 311 12.66 4.64 -8.41
N ARG A 312 13.11 5.85 -8.77
CA ARG A 312 13.99 6.70 -7.96
C ARG A 312 13.28 7.97 -7.53
N ILE A 313 13.28 8.26 -6.23
CA ILE A 313 12.79 9.50 -5.65
C ILE A 313 13.92 10.14 -4.85
N VAL A 314 14.21 11.41 -5.10
CA VAL A 314 15.05 12.20 -4.20
C VAL A 314 14.16 12.95 -3.23
N SER A 315 14.55 12.92 -1.96
CA SER A 315 13.88 13.64 -0.88
C SER A 315 14.86 14.60 -0.19
N ARG A 316 14.34 15.65 0.43
CA ARG A 316 15.12 16.54 1.30
C ARG A 316 14.67 16.38 2.75
N PRO A 317 15.61 16.20 3.70
CA PRO A 317 15.27 16.13 5.11
C PRO A 317 14.68 17.44 5.63
N TRP A 318 13.90 17.33 6.70
CA TRP A 318 13.34 18.47 7.43
C TRP A 318 13.67 18.32 8.93
N PRO A 319 13.86 19.43 9.67
CA PRO A 319 14.22 19.36 11.08
C PRO A 319 13.18 18.61 11.92
N ALA A 320 13.62 17.54 12.59
CA ALA A 320 12.76 16.78 13.50
C ALA A 320 12.30 17.64 14.69
N SER A 321 13.10 18.65 15.09
CA SER A 321 12.74 19.64 16.11
C SER A 321 11.51 20.49 15.76
N GLU A 322 11.13 20.54 14.49
CA GLU A 322 9.91 21.21 14.01
C GLU A 322 8.72 20.26 13.86
N ASN A 323 8.84 19.02 14.36
CA ASN A 323 7.84 17.96 14.20
C ASN A 323 7.51 17.69 12.72
N ARG A 324 8.56 17.55 11.90
CA ARG A 324 8.48 17.26 10.47
C ARG A 324 9.10 15.91 10.12
N ILE A 325 8.48 15.20 9.18
CA ILE A 325 9.02 13.97 8.58
C ILE A 325 8.96 14.09 7.06
N ALA A 326 10.05 13.71 6.39
CA ALA A 326 10.07 13.54 4.94
C ALA A 326 9.72 12.08 4.57
N VAL A 327 8.98 11.90 3.49
CA VAL A 327 8.61 10.58 2.97
C VAL A 327 8.90 10.54 1.48
N ALA A 328 9.87 9.73 1.05
CA ALA A 328 9.96 9.29 -0.34
C ALA A 328 8.90 8.21 -0.56
N GLU A 329 7.77 8.56 -1.16
CA GLU A 329 6.63 7.65 -1.32
C GLU A 329 6.52 7.16 -2.76
N LEU A 330 6.83 5.87 -2.93
CA LEU A 330 6.84 5.16 -4.20
C LEU A 330 5.44 5.03 -4.78
N THR A 331 5.35 5.13 -6.10
CA THR A 331 4.08 5.08 -6.85
C THR A 331 3.95 3.80 -7.68
N TYR A 332 5.08 3.24 -8.15
CA TYR A 332 5.13 2.22 -9.19
C TYR A 332 5.59 0.83 -8.69
#